data_AF-T5ANE6-F1
#
_entry.id   AF-T5ANE6-F1
#
_cell.length_a   1.000
_cell.length_b   1.000
_cell.length_c   1.000
_cell.angle_alpha   90.00
_cell.angle_beta   90.00
_cell.angle_gamma   90.00
#
_symmetry.space_group_name_H-M   'P 1'
#
loop_
_entity.id
_entity.type
_entity.pdbx_description
1 polymer ?
#
loop_
_entity_poly.entity_id
_entity_poly.type
_entity_poly.pdbx_seq_one_letter_code
_entity_poly.pdbx_strand_id
1 'polypeptide(L)'
;MTHIWAMSLAGIQAAFVTVAVGDTDPGRSISVTPAPKLAPIQEWCNNQKILSSDYTSFSLFWLSITYFFGLLVVATSYIIEPMYGTLWRCRHYKERQFLEWASDETLQLHRAAHQGIGSGIWQGFTDAVPRNIKDEPLADLALYYTEADHVRTMDDGASDGAIPFRLEGNPSPHAPTVAFSNSLLTSLHMWDPFLDVLRLERPDLRILRYDTRGRHSIPQPPRAATLTTLTADLAQLLDALHIPQLHALVGVSMGGATALSFASNHPTRLLRTAQPQLATSRSGENGPVSLPRQAR
;
A
#
# COMPACT_ATOMS: atom_id res chain seq x y z
N MET A 1 -34.12 -6.21 7.97
CA MET A 1 -34.03 -6.36 6.50
C MET A 1 -32.58 -6.47 5.99
N THR A 2 -31.59 -6.73 6.85
CA THR A 2 -30.15 -6.65 6.51
C THR A 2 -29.50 -7.99 6.12
N HIS A 3 -30.20 -9.11 6.30
CA HIS A 3 -29.62 -10.45 6.08
C HIS A 3 -30.26 -11.25 4.95
N ILE A 4 -31.26 -10.68 4.26
CA ILE A 4 -31.96 -11.36 3.15
C ILE A 4 -30.98 -11.66 2.02
N TRP A 5 -30.11 -10.71 1.67
CA TRP A 5 -29.11 -10.91 0.63
C TRP A 5 -28.09 -12.00 0.98
N ALA A 6 -27.58 -12.02 2.21
CA ALA A 6 -26.64 -13.03 2.66
C ALA A 6 -27.28 -14.42 2.73
N MET A 7 -28.54 -14.52 3.18
CA MET A 7 -29.29 -15.77 3.20
C MET A 7 -29.61 -16.28 1.79
N SER A 8 -29.98 -15.39 0.85
CA SER A 8 -30.22 -15.77 -0.54
C SER A 8 -28.95 -16.27 -1.22
N LEU A 9 -27.80 -15.61 -0.99
CA LEU A 9 -26.53 -16.02 -1.58
C LEU A 9 -26.03 -17.35 -1.01
N ALA A 10 -26.14 -17.54 0.32
CA ALA A 10 -25.83 -18.81 0.95
C ALA A 10 -26.75 -19.94 0.47
N GLY A 11 -28.04 -19.66 0.24
CA GLY A 11 -28.99 -20.62 -0.32
C GLY A 11 -28.65 -21.04 -1.76
N ILE A 12 -28.24 -20.08 -2.61
CA ILE A 12 -27.83 -20.38 -4.00
C ILE A 12 -26.53 -21.18 -4.03
N GLN A 13 -25.55 -20.82 -3.20
CA GLN A 13 -24.28 -21.54 -3.09
C GLN A 13 -24.50 -22.98 -2.57
N ALA A 14 -25.33 -23.15 -1.55
CA ALA A 14 -25.70 -24.46 -1.03
C ALA A 14 -26.40 -25.30 -2.11
N ALA A 15 -27.35 -24.74 -2.85
CA ALA A 15 -28.05 -25.46 -3.93
C ALA A 15 -27.07 -25.95 -5.02
N PHE A 16 -26.09 -25.14 -5.42
CA PHE A 16 -25.07 -25.54 -6.39
C PHE A 16 -24.20 -26.68 -5.87
N VAL A 17 -23.79 -26.63 -4.60
CA VAL A 17 -22.96 -27.67 -3.97
C VAL A 17 -23.75 -28.97 -3.83
N THR A 18 -25.01 -28.92 -3.40
CA THR A 18 -25.87 -30.11 -3.26
C THR A 18 -26.16 -30.78 -4.60
N VAL A 19 -26.34 -30.01 -5.67
CA VAL A 19 -26.53 -30.56 -7.03
C VAL A 19 -25.24 -31.20 -7.56
N ALA A 20 -24.07 -30.63 -7.25
CA ALA A 20 -22.79 -31.13 -7.75
C ALA A 20 -22.26 -32.36 -7.00
N VAL A 21 -22.50 -32.44 -5.68
CA VAL A 21 -21.95 -33.50 -4.81
C VAL A 21 -22.93 -34.66 -4.62
N GLY A 22 -24.23 -34.41 -4.82
CA GLY A 22 -25.28 -35.32 -4.37
C GLY A 22 -25.46 -35.26 -2.85
N ASP A 23 -26.65 -35.62 -2.36
CA ASP A 23 -27.01 -35.42 -0.96
C ASP A 23 -26.22 -36.35 -0.02
N THR A 24 -25.56 -35.79 0.98
CA THR A 24 -24.68 -36.52 1.91
C THR A 24 -25.35 -36.84 3.25
N ASP A 25 -26.58 -36.38 3.47
CA ASP A 25 -27.27 -36.48 4.76
C ASP A 25 -28.37 -37.57 4.74
N PRO A 26 -28.20 -38.72 5.43
CA PRO A 26 -29.09 -39.87 5.30
C PRO A 26 -30.50 -39.65 5.88
N GLY A 27 -30.73 -38.56 6.63
CA GLY A 27 -32.01 -38.24 7.28
C GLY A 27 -32.92 -37.28 6.48
N ARG A 28 -32.42 -36.68 5.40
CA ARG A 28 -33.20 -35.76 4.56
C ARG A 28 -33.39 -36.37 3.18
N SER A 29 -34.01 -37.55 3.12
CA SER A 29 -34.35 -38.21 1.86
C SER A 29 -35.36 -37.36 1.08
N ILE A 30 -34.88 -36.44 0.26
CA ILE A 30 -35.67 -35.99 -0.89
C ILE A 30 -35.89 -37.27 -1.70
N SER A 31 -37.16 -37.65 -1.80
CA SER A 31 -37.66 -38.81 -2.54
C SER A 31 -36.73 -39.13 -3.70
N VAL A 32 -35.90 -40.17 -3.55
CA VAL A 32 -35.06 -40.67 -4.63
C VAL A 32 -36.05 -41.13 -5.68
N THR A 33 -36.27 -40.28 -6.68
CA THR A 33 -37.19 -40.58 -7.76
C THR A 33 -36.65 -41.85 -8.42
N PRO A 34 -37.42 -42.94 -8.41
CA PRO A 34 -36.96 -44.18 -9.02
C PRO A 34 -36.64 -43.90 -10.49
N ALA A 35 -35.56 -44.51 -10.98
CA ALA A 35 -35.10 -44.31 -12.35
C ALA A 35 -36.28 -44.39 -13.33
N PRO A 36 -36.48 -43.39 -14.20
CA PRO A 36 -37.63 -43.35 -15.10
C PRO A 36 -37.55 -44.54 -16.06
N LYS A 37 -38.61 -45.36 -16.07
CA LYS A 37 -38.69 -46.58 -16.91
C LYS A 37 -39.00 -46.31 -18.38
N LEU A 38 -39.10 -45.04 -18.78
CA LEU A 38 -39.34 -44.66 -20.17
C LEU A 38 -38.00 -44.59 -20.92
N ALA A 39 -37.85 -45.43 -21.94
CA ALA A 39 -36.64 -45.59 -22.75
C ALA A 39 -35.99 -44.27 -23.23
N PRO A 40 -36.73 -43.22 -23.67
CA PRO A 40 -36.12 -41.98 -24.13
C PRO A 40 -35.37 -41.21 -23.04
N ILE A 41 -35.86 -41.26 -21.79
CA ILE A 41 -35.26 -40.53 -20.66
C ILE A 41 -34.01 -41.28 -20.16
N GLN A 42 -34.00 -42.60 -20.31
CA GLN A 42 -32.87 -43.44 -19.91
C GLN A 42 -31.66 -43.28 -20.84
N GLU A 43 -31.89 -43.03 -22.14
CA GLU A 43 -30.83 -42.63 -23.07
C GLU A 43 -30.21 -41.27 -22.70
N TRP A 44 -31.01 -40.31 -22.24
CA TRP A 44 -30.50 -38.99 -21.82
C TRP A 44 -29.64 -39.09 -20.56
N CYS A 45 -30.05 -39.89 -19.57
CA CYS A 45 -29.23 -40.14 -18.37
C CYS A 45 -27.94 -40.90 -18.69
N ASN A 46 -27.97 -41.89 -19.59
CA ASN A 46 -26.76 -42.64 -19.97
C ASN A 46 -25.79 -41.83 -20.82
N ASN A 47 -26.26 -40.80 -21.53
CA ASN A 47 -25.41 -39.86 -22.26
C ASN A 47 -24.90 -38.70 -21.38
N GLN A 48 -25.25 -38.65 -20.10
CA GLN A 48 -24.80 -37.60 -19.20
C GLN A 48 -23.42 -37.97 -18.64
N LYS A 49 -22.39 -37.38 -19.23
CA LYS A 49 -20.98 -37.56 -18.83
C LYS A 49 -20.75 -36.89 -17.48
N ILE A 50 -20.68 -37.67 -16.40
CA ILE A 50 -20.30 -37.18 -15.08
C ILE A 50 -18.79 -36.91 -15.10
N LEU A 51 -18.39 -35.65 -14.89
CA LEU A 51 -16.98 -35.26 -14.73
C LEU A 51 -16.46 -35.83 -13.41
N SER A 52 -15.59 -36.85 -13.47
CA SER A 52 -14.84 -37.33 -12.30
C SER A 52 -13.85 -36.25 -11.86
N SER A 53 -13.80 -35.99 -10.55
CA SER A 53 -12.84 -35.10 -9.90
C SER A 53 -11.46 -35.72 -9.68
N ASP A 54 -11.20 -36.94 -10.18
CA ASP A 54 -9.92 -37.63 -10.01
C ASP A 54 -8.81 -37.04 -10.89
N TYR A 55 -9.17 -36.29 -11.94
CA TYR A 55 -8.21 -35.69 -12.88
C TYR A 55 -8.56 -34.22 -13.15
N THR A 56 -7.74 -33.31 -12.62
CA THR A 56 -7.79 -31.90 -13.00
C THR A 56 -7.15 -31.73 -14.38
N SER A 57 -7.96 -31.47 -15.40
CA SER A 57 -7.48 -31.25 -16.77
C SER A 57 -7.08 -29.77 -16.95
N PHE A 58 -5.95 -29.38 -16.36
CA PHE A 58 -5.33 -28.11 -16.71
C PHE A 58 -4.69 -28.23 -18.10
N SER A 59 -5.01 -27.29 -18.99
CA SER A 59 -4.42 -27.27 -20.33
C SER A 59 -2.93 -26.94 -20.24
N LEU A 60 -2.09 -27.98 -20.31
CA LEU A 60 -0.62 -27.86 -20.34
C LEU A 60 -0.14 -26.97 -21.49
N PHE A 61 -0.94 -26.85 -22.55
CA PHE A 61 -0.67 -25.96 -23.67
C PHE A 61 -0.63 -24.49 -23.22
N TRP A 62 -1.66 -24.01 -22.52
CA TRP A 62 -1.71 -22.63 -22.06
C TRP A 62 -0.67 -22.34 -20.98
N LEU A 63 -0.42 -23.31 -20.10
CA LEU A 63 0.62 -23.21 -19.08
C LEU A 63 2.02 -23.08 -19.71
N SER A 64 2.31 -23.86 -20.74
CA SER A 64 3.61 -23.81 -21.43
C SER A 64 3.80 -22.47 -22.15
N ILE A 65 2.73 -21.94 -22.76
CA ILE A 65 2.75 -20.63 -23.43
C ILE A 65 3.05 -19.53 -22.42
N THR A 66 2.36 -19.50 -21.27
CA THR A 66 2.57 -18.44 -20.28
C THR A 66 3.98 -18.48 -19.70
N TYR A 67 4.52 -19.67 -19.40
CA TYR A 67 5.91 -19.80 -18.94
C TYR A 67 6.93 -19.40 -20.01
N PHE A 68 6.71 -19.77 -21.28
CA PHE A 68 7.60 -19.38 -22.38
C PHE A 68 7.63 -17.86 -22.57
N PHE A 69 6.46 -17.21 -22.63
CA PHE A 69 6.38 -15.75 -22.74
C PHE A 69 6.96 -15.05 -21.51
N GLY A 70 6.71 -15.57 -20.31
CA GLY A 70 7.30 -15.05 -19.07
C GLY A 70 8.82 -15.12 -19.09
N LEU A 71 9.39 -16.26 -19.48
CA LEU A 71 10.84 -16.44 -19.59
C LEU A 71 11.45 -15.52 -20.66
N LEU A 72 10.77 -15.34 -21.79
CA LEU A 72 11.21 -14.44 -22.84
C LEU A 72 11.27 -12.98 -22.36
N VAL A 73 10.24 -12.51 -21.65
CA VAL A 73 10.19 -11.16 -21.08
C VAL A 73 11.32 -10.97 -20.07
N VAL A 74 11.51 -11.93 -19.17
CA VAL A 74 12.59 -11.88 -18.17
C VAL A 74 13.95 -11.88 -18.86
N ALA A 75 14.21 -12.79 -19.78
CA ALA A 75 15.48 -12.86 -20.51
C ALA A 75 15.76 -11.56 -21.30
N THR A 76 14.73 -11.00 -21.94
CA THR A 76 14.83 -9.72 -22.66
C THR A 76 15.20 -8.59 -21.70
N SER A 77 14.57 -8.52 -20.53
CA SER A 77 14.90 -7.54 -19.50
C SER A 77 16.35 -7.63 -19.04
N TYR A 78 16.89 -8.83 -18.86
CA TYR A 78 18.29 -9.03 -18.45
C TYR A 78 19.31 -8.72 -19.54
N ILE A 79 18.96 -8.88 -20.82
CA ILE A 79 19.89 -8.69 -21.95
C ILE A 79 19.89 -7.23 -22.43
N ILE A 80 18.77 -6.52 -22.29
CA ILE A 80 18.60 -5.13 -22.74
C ILE A 80 19.72 -4.23 -22.16
N GLU A 81 19.92 -4.25 -20.85
CA GLU A 81 20.86 -3.36 -20.17
C GLU A 81 22.33 -3.52 -20.62
N PRO A 82 22.92 -4.73 -20.63
CA PRO A 82 24.28 -4.92 -21.14
C PRO A 82 24.38 -4.68 -22.65
N MET A 83 23.33 -4.98 -23.42
CA MET A 83 23.29 -4.73 -24.86
C MET A 83 23.30 -3.22 -25.16
N TYR A 84 22.49 -2.43 -24.47
CA TYR A 84 22.50 -0.96 -24.63
C TYR A 84 23.82 -0.37 -24.11
N GLY A 85 24.35 -0.85 -22.98
CA GLY A 85 25.63 -0.40 -22.45
C GLY A 85 26.81 -0.65 -23.40
N THR A 86 26.86 -1.80 -24.08
CA THR A 86 27.91 -2.10 -25.07
C THR A 86 27.70 -1.35 -26.38
N LEU A 87 26.47 -1.28 -26.89
CA LEU A 87 26.15 -0.56 -28.12
C LEU A 87 26.45 0.94 -28.00
N TRP A 88 26.16 1.54 -26.83
CA TRP A 88 26.41 2.96 -26.56
C TRP A 88 27.90 3.27 -26.43
N ARG A 89 28.68 2.42 -25.75
CA ARG A 89 30.15 2.55 -25.67
C ARG A 89 30.82 2.47 -27.03
N CYS A 90 30.39 1.56 -27.90
CA CYS A 90 30.97 1.42 -29.24
C CYS A 90 30.66 2.59 -30.17
N ARG A 91 29.61 3.39 -29.90
CA ARG A 91 29.15 4.47 -30.79
C ARG A 91 29.43 5.88 -30.30
N HIS A 92 29.95 6.08 -29.08
CA HIS A 92 30.18 7.39 -28.45
C HIS A 92 28.99 8.36 -28.62
N TYR A 93 27.76 7.84 -28.57
CA TYR A 93 26.55 8.61 -28.86
C TYR A 93 25.91 9.07 -27.55
N LYS A 94 25.77 10.39 -27.36
CA LYS A 94 25.12 11.06 -26.20
C LYS A 94 25.66 10.66 -24.82
N GLU A 95 26.98 10.68 -24.67
CA GLU A 95 27.71 10.42 -23.42
C GLU A 95 27.14 11.14 -22.18
N ARG A 96 26.70 12.40 -22.31
CA ARG A 96 26.10 13.15 -21.19
C ARG A 96 24.78 12.56 -20.68
N GLN A 97 23.91 12.09 -21.56
CA GLN A 97 22.63 11.49 -21.17
C GLN A 97 22.83 10.13 -20.48
N PHE A 98 23.87 9.40 -20.87
CA PHE A 98 24.25 8.16 -20.20
C PHE A 98 24.79 8.43 -18.81
N LEU A 99 25.64 9.45 -18.65
CA LEU A 99 26.16 9.85 -17.35
C LEU A 99 25.05 10.32 -16.40
N GLU A 100 24.06 11.06 -16.92
CA GLU A 100 22.86 11.42 -16.16
C GLU A 100 22.08 10.17 -15.74
N TRP A 101 21.78 9.26 -16.67
CA TRP A 101 21.05 8.02 -16.38
C TRP A 101 21.77 7.12 -15.37
N ALA A 102 23.08 6.93 -15.54
CA ALA A 102 23.90 6.15 -14.61
C ALA A 102 23.98 6.82 -13.23
N SER A 103 24.01 8.15 -13.16
CA SER A 103 24.04 8.87 -11.88
C SER A 103 22.73 8.81 -11.09
N ASP A 104 21.60 8.59 -11.76
CA ASP A 104 20.26 8.45 -11.17
C ASP A 104 19.93 7.02 -10.72
N GLU A 105 20.82 6.04 -10.94
CA GLU A 105 20.62 4.70 -10.43
C GLU A 105 20.53 4.69 -8.89
N THR A 106 19.65 3.83 -8.36
CA THR A 106 19.36 3.78 -6.91
C THR A 106 20.60 3.54 -6.04
N LEU A 107 21.54 2.72 -6.50
CA LEU A 107 22.80 2.47 -5.79
C LEU A 107 23.76 3.67 -5.87
N GLN A 108 23.72 4.43 -6.96
CA GLN A 108 24.50 5.65 -7.12
C GLN A 108 23.94 6.79 -6.27
N LEU A 109 22.61 6.91 -6.16
CA LEU A 109 21.94 7.82 -5.22
C LEU A 109 22.26 7.46 -3.76
N HIS A 110 22.21 6.17 -3.42
CA HIS A 110 22.58 5.69 -2.09
C HIS A 110 24.04 6.03 -1.75
N ARG A 111 24.97 5.76 -2.66
CA ARG A 111 26.38 6.21 -2.53
C ARG A 111 26.46 7.71 -2.31
N ALA A 112 25.79 8.52 -3.14
CA ALA A 112 25.84 9.97 -3.07
C ALA A 112 25.35 10.50 -1.71
N ALA A 113 24.29 9.90 -1.15
CA ALA A 113 23.79 10.22 0.18
C ALA A 113 24.86 9.93 1.26
N HIS A 114 25.51 8.77 1.22
CA HIS A 114 26.59 8.45 2.17
C HIS A 114 27.82 9.33 2.01
N GLN A 115 28.20 9.68 0.77
CA GLN A 115 29.29 10.64 0.55
C GLN A 115 28.96 12.04 1.09
N GLY A 116 27.70 12.48 0.99
CA GLY A 116 27.24 13.75 1.53
C GLY A 116 27.42 13.87 3.05
N ILE A 117 27.32 12.76 3.78
CA ILE A 117 27.56 12.71 5.24
C ILE A 117 29.01 12.32 5.59
N GLY A 118 29.90 12.21 4.60
CA GLY A 118 31.29 11.80 4.80
C GLY A 118 31.49 10.33 5.16
N SER A 119 30.49 9.48 4.91
CA SER A 119 30.52 8.04 5.24
C SER A 119 31.04 7.20 4.07
N GLY A 120 32.20 6.56 4.29
CA GLY A 120 32.79 5.58 3.38
C GLY A 120 33.62 6.17 2.24
N ILE A 121 34.59 5.40 1.75
CA ILE A 121 35.40 5.75 0.58
C ILE A 121 34.95 4.85 -0.58
N TRP A 122 34.47 5.45 -1.66
CA TRP A 122 33.74 4.73 -2.70
C TRP A 122 34.54 4.60 -4.00
N GLN A 123 34.36 3.46 -4.70
CA GLN A 123 34.91 3.18 -6.03
C GLN A 123 33.82 2.62 -6.95
N GLY A 124 33.96 2.79 -8.27
CA GLY A 124 32.99 2.35 -9.26
C GLY A 124 31.82 3.33 -9.41
N PHE A 125 32.11 4.51 -9.98
CA PHE A 125 31.14 5.62 -10.05
C PHE A 125 30.22 5.54 -11.27
N THR A 126 30.77 5.32 -12.46
CA THR A 126 30.03 5.44 -13.73
C THR A 126 29.89 4.13 -14.48
N ASP A 127 30.80 3.19 -14.24
CA ASP A 127 30.97 1.99 -15.06
C ASP A 127 30.71 0.68 -14.31
N ALA A 128 30.42 0.76 -13.01
CA ALA A 128 30.23 -0.40 -12.15
C ALA A 128 29.34 -0.05 -10.94
N VAL A 129 28.75 -1.09 -10.34
CA VAL A 129 28.05 -0.99 -9.04
C VAL A 129 29.00 -0.37 -8.01
N PRO A 130 28.58 0.67 -7.28
CA PRO A 130 29.45 1.37 -6.36
C PRO A 130 29.79 0.47 -5.17
N ARG A 131 31.07 0.40 -4.83
CA ARG A 131 31.59 -0.44 -3.75
C ARG A 131 32.38 0.43 -2.77
N ASN A 132 32.26 0.10 -1.49
CA ASN A 132 33.11 0.68 -0.46
C ASN A 132 34.49 0.02 -0.55
N ILE A 133 35.55 0.84 -0.60
CA ILE A 133 36.94 0.39 -0.68
C ILE A 133 37.40 -0.19 0.66
N LYS A 134 36.77 0.27 1.75
CA LYS A 134 37.11 -0.12 3.12
C LYS A 134 35.93 -0.88 3.70
N ASP A 135 36.19 -2.01 4.37
CA ASP A 135 35.17 -2.81 5.07
C ASP A 135 34.71 -2.11 6.38
N GLU A 136 34.46 -0.81 6.31
CA GLU A 136 33.93 -0.03 7.42
C GLU A 136 32.39 -0.03 7.36
N PRO A 137 31.72 -0.18 8.52
CA PRO A 137 30.25 -0.09 8.57
C PRO A 137 29.80 1.31 8.11
N LEU A 138 28.85 1.34 7.19
CA LEU A 138 28.25 2.58 6.72
C LEU A 138 27.37 3.20 7.81
N ALA A 139 27.44 4.52 7.97
CA ALA A 139 26.60 5.24 8.91
C ALA A 139 25.12 5.09 8.53
N ASP A 140 24.23 4.89 9.51
CA ASP A 140 22.79 4.82 9.24
C ASP A 140 22.27 6.21 8.85
N LEU A 141 21.94 6.37 7.57
CA LEU A 141 21.38 7.61 7.03
C LEU A 141 20.11 8.02 7.77
N ALA A 142 19.28 7.07 8.20
CA ALA A 142 18.03 7.39 8.89
C ALA A 142 18.30 8.05 10.25
N LEU A 143 19.31 7.59 10.98
CA LEU A 143 19.71 8.17 12.27
C LEU A 143 20.39 9.54 12.10
N TYR A 144 21.27 9.67 11.11
CA TYR A 144 21.99 10.93 10.87
C TYR A 144 21.06 12.09 10.52
N TYR A 145 20.04 11.84 9.68
CA TYR A 145 19.05 12.86 9.33
C TYR A 145 17.97 13.08 10.39
N THR A 146 17.74 12.15 11.32
CA THR A 146 16.78 12.38 12.43
C THR A 146 17.37 13.24 13.55
N GLU A 147 18.67 13.12 13.85
CA GLU A 147 19.34 13.95 14.87
C GLU A 147 19.50 15.42 14.43
N ALA A 148 19.81 15.64 13.14
CA ALA A 148 20.00 16.99 12.60
C ALA A 148 18.69 17.82 12.59
N ASP A 149 17.55 17.17 12.74
CA ASP A 149 16.27 17.68 12.30
C ASP A 149 15.24 17.69 13.45
N HIS A 150 15.60 18.14 14.66
CA HIS A 150 14.71 18.40 15.82
C HIS A 150 13.41 17.54 15.90
N VAL A 151 13.52 16.23 15.70
CA VAL A 151 12.36 15.32 15.78
C VAL A 151 12.07 15.10 17.26
N ARG A 152 10.85 15.41 17.69
CA ARG A 152 10.45 15.16 19.07
C ARG A 152 10.00 13.70 19.18
N THR A 153 10.56 12.97 20.12
CA THR A 153 10.15 11.60 20.45
C THR A 153 9.26 11.65 21.69
N MET A 154 8.10 11.02 21.62
CA MET A 154 7.26 10.82 22.80
C MET A 154 7.64 9.48 23.45
N ASP A 155 8.13 9.48 24.69
CA ASP A 155 8.47 8.26 25.45
C ASP A 155 7.39 8.02 26.51
N ASP A 156 6.56 7.00 26.29
CA ASP A 156 5.28 6.85 26.98
C ASP A 156 5.37 5.97 28.24
N GLY A 157 6.56 5.56 28.69
CA GLY A 157 6.74 4.72 29.87
C GLY A 157 6.03 3.35 29.80
N ALA A 158 5.35 3.05 28.70
CA ALA A 158 4.59 1.85 28.44
C ALA A 158 5.32 0.94 27.44
N SER A 159 6.60 0.64 27.70
CA SER A 159 7.40 -0.48 27.13
C SER A 159 7.33 -0.81 25.62
N ASP A 160 6.73 0.03 24.77
CA ASP A 160 6.40 -0.27 23.37
C ASP A 160 6.86 0.85 22.42
N GLY A 161 8.01 1.46 22.73
CA GLY A 161 8.79 2.33 21.85
C GLY A 161 8.25 3.75 21.65
N ALA A 162 9.16 4.74 21.71
CA ALA A 162 8.83 6.12 21.43
C ALA A 162 8.48 6.34 19.95
N ILE A 163 7.37 7.03 19.66
CA ILE A 163 6.97 7.37 18.29
C ILE A 163 7.59 8.73 17.91
N PRO A 164 8.51 8.78 16.93
CA PRO A 164 9.04 10.04 16.43
C PRO A 164 7.95 10.82 15.69
N PHE A 165 7.83 12.11 16.00
CA PHE A 165 6.90 13.00 15.32
C PHE A 165 7.51 14.38 15.10
N ARG A 166 6.92 15.10 14.14
CA ARG A 166 7.26 16.47 13.79
C ARG A 166 5.99 17.29 13.64
N LEU A 167 5.94 18.41 14.37
CA LEU A 167 4.85 19.39 14.29
C LEU A 167 5.41 20.68 13.70
N GLU A 168 4.80 21.17 12.63
CA GLU A 168 5.31 22.28 11.84
C GLU A 168 4.17 23.10 11.22
N GLY A 169 4.51 24.19 10.52
CA GLY A 169 3.53 25.14 10.01
C GLY A 169 3.08 26.13 11.09
N ASN A 170 1.79 26.45 11.12
CA ASN A 170 1.26 27.47 12.03
C ASN A 170 1.38 27.04 13.51
N PRO A 171 2.05 27.84 14.38
CA PRO A 171 2.28 27.48 15.78
C PRO A 171 1.04 27.67 16.67
N SER A 172 -0.03 28.30 16.17
CA SER A 172 -1.23 28.55 16.95
C SER A 172 -1.89 27.24 17.42
N PRO A 173 -2.28 27.12 18.70
CA PRO A 173 -3.03 25.96 19.21
C PRO A 173 -4.37 25.74 18.52
N HIS A 174 -4.95 26.81 17.97
CA HIS A 174 -6.26 26.81 17.30
C HIS A 174 -6.16 26.66 15.79
N ALA A 175 -4.95 26.54 15.23
CA ALA A 175 -4.78 26.36 13.80
C ALA A 175 -5.35 24.99 13.33
N PRO A 176 -6.02 24.96 12.17
CA PRO A 176 -6.52 23.71 11.59
C PRO A 176 -5.37 22.72 11.39
N THR A 177 -5.43 21.59 12.10
CA THR A 177 -4.35 20.61 12.11
C THR A 177 -4.59 19.52 11.08
N VAL A 178 -3.62 19.28 10.21
CA VAL A 178 -3.62 18.18 9.23
C VAL A 178 -2.55 17.18 9.60
N ALA A 179 -2.93 15.90 9.76
CA ALA A 179 -2.00 14.83 10.04
C ALA A 179 -1.71 13.98 8.79
N PHE A 180 -0.48 13.50 8.67
CA PHE A 180 -0.01 12.69 7.56
C PHE A 180 0.42 11.30 8.06
N SER A 181 -0.19 10.25 7.49
CA SER A 181 0.08 8.85 7.79
C SER A 181 0.82 8.17 6.64
N ASN A 182 2.01 7.66 6.93
CA ASN A 182 2.97 7.15 5.95
C ASN A 182 2.55 5.80 5.34
N SER A 183 3.17 5.45 4.22
CA SER A 183 3.10 4.09 3.67
C SER A 183 3.97 3.13 4.49
N LEU A 184 3.77 1.82 4.29
CA LEU A 184 4.67 0.81 4.85
C LEU A 184 6.09 1.02 4.30
N LEU A 185 7.11 0.83 5.16
CA LEU A 185 8.54 1.01 4.87
C LEU A 185 9.00 2.44 4.53
N THR A 186 8.13 3.45 4.63
CA THR A 186 8.54 4.86 4.43
C THR A 186 8.75 5.57 5.76
N SER A 187 9.29 6.79 5.73
CA SER A 187 9.45 7.67 6.89
C SER A 187 8.63 8.95 6.73
N LEU A 188 8.54 9.75 7.80
CA LEU A 188 7.87 11.05 7.81
C LEU A 188 8.42 12.04 6.75
N HIS A 189 9.60 11.78 6.22
CA HIS A 189 10.25 12.55 5.16
C HIS A 189 9.64 12.31 3.77
N MET A 190 8.84 11.25 3.57
CA MET A 190 8.18 11.01 2.28
C MET A 190 7.28 12.16 1.83
N TRP A 191 6.84 12.98 2.79
CA TRP A 191 5.96 14.12 2.56
C TRP A 191 6.71 15.41 2.29
N ASP A 192 8.04 15.48 2.49
CA ASP A 192 8.81 16.74 2.39
C ASP A 192 8.51 17.52 1.09
N PRO A 193 8.55 16.90 -0.12
CA PRO A 193 8.27 17.63 -1.37
C PRO A 193 6.83 18.17 -1.45
N PHE A 194 5.87 17.45 -0.87
CA PHE A 194 4.47 17.88 -0.86
C PHE A 194 4.24 19.01 0.14
N LEU A 195 4.92 18.96 1.29
CA LEU A 195 4.76 19.96 2.33
C LEU A 195 5.42 21.29 2.00
N ASP A 196 6.49 21.30 1.20
CA ASP A 196 7.08 22.54 0.70
C ASP A 196 6.06 23.37 -0.09
N VAL A 197 5.26 22.71 -0.93
CA VAL A 197 4.17 23.36 -1.68
C VAL A 197 3.00 23.70 -0.76
N LEU A 198 2.58 22.76 0.09
CA LEU A 198 1.42 22.94 0.96
C LEU A 198 1.59 24.11 1.93
N ARG A 199 2.79 24.30 2.49
CA ARG A 199 3.08 25.41 3.41
C ARG A 199 3.03 26.76 2.71
N LEU A 200 3.42 26.84 1.44
CA LEU A 200 3.35 28.06 0.65
C LEU A 200 1.89 28.43 0.34
N GLU A 201 1.09 27.45 -0.09
CA GLU A 201 -0.32 27.65 -0.46
C GLU A 201 -1.25 27.83 0.75
N ARG A 202 -0.92 27.20 1.88
CA ARG A 202 -1.78 27.12 3.07
C ARG A 202 -0.99 27.36 4.37
N PRO A 203 -0.47 28.58 4.59
CA PRO A 203 0.29 28.93 5.80
C PRO A 203 -0.56 28.94 7.07
N ASP A 204 -1.89 28.86 6.94
CA ASP A 204 -2.84 28.75 8.04
C ASP A 204 -2.82 27.37 8.72
N LEU A 205 -2.34 26.33 8.04
CA LEU A 205 -2.39 24.96 8.54
C LEU A 205 -1.27 24.65 9.53
N ARG A 206 -1.62 23.86 10.55
CA ARG A 206 -0.67 23.16 11.41
C ARG A 206 -0.50 21.74 10.91
N ILE A 207 0.72 21.29 10.72
CA ILE A 207 1.04 20.04 10.04
C ILE A 207 1.66 19.08 11.05
N LEU A 208 1.04 17.91 11.22
CA LEU A 208 1.54 16.81 12.05
C LEU A 208 2.03 15.68 11.16
N ARG A 209 3.30 15.33 11.30
CA ARG A 209 3.89 14.13 10.73
C ARG A 209 4.38 13.22 11.84
N TYR A 210 4.27 11.93 11.63
CA TYR A 210 4.77 10.94 12.57
C TYR A 210 5.21 9.69 11.83
N ASP A 211 6.06 8.93 12.48
CA ASP A 211 6.45 7.64 12.00
C ASP A 211 5.62 6.52 12.61
N THR A 212 5.38 5.47 11.83
CA THR A 212 4.62 4.32 12.31
C THR A 212 5.51 3.39 13.13
N ARG A 213 4.90 2.72 14.13
CA ARG A 213 5.61 1.72 14.95
C ARG A 213 6.32 0.68 14.08
N GLY A 214 7.48 0.22 14.54
CA GLY A 214 8.33 -0.72 13.80
C GLY A 214 9.26 -0.08 12.76
N ARG A 215 9.19 1.25 12.55
CA ARG A 215 10.10 1.95 11.63
C ARG A 215 11.43 2.39 12.27
N HIS A 216 11.42 2.71 13.57
CA HIS A 216 12.57 3.25 14.33
C HIS A 216 12.88 2.40 15.56
N SER A 217 11.82 1.91 16.21
CA SER A 217 11.89 1.12 17.43
C SER A 217 11.03 -0.12 17.22
N ILE A 218 11.63 -1.30 17.24
CA ILE A 218 10.90 -2.57 17.27
C ILE A 218 10.81 -2.99 18.74
N PRO A 219 9.60 -3.08 19.31
CA PRO A 219 9.45 -3.53 20.69
C PRO A 219 10.01 -4.95 20.86
N GLN A 220 10.60 -5.21 22.02
CA GLN A 220 11.16 -6.51 22.36
C GLN A 220 10.31 -7.16 23.46
N PRO A 221 9.71 -8.34 23.21
CA PRO A 221 9.82 -9.17 22.01
C PRO A 221 9.03 -8.61 20.79
N PRO A 222 9.41 -8.98 19.54
CA PRO A 222 8.75 -8.48 18.34
C PRO A 222 7.26 -8.81 18.34
N ARG A 223 6.41 -7.78 18.25
CA ARG A 223 4.96 -7.93 18.20
C ARG A 223 4.44 -7.44 16.85
N ALA A 224 3.57 -8.25 16.23
CA ALA A 224 2.92 -7.86 14.98
C ALA A 224 2.05 -6.61 15.19
N ALA A 225 2.28 -5.58 14.37
CA ALA A 225 1.43 -4.40 14.33
C ALA A 225 0.18 -4.70 13.51
N THR A 226 -1.00 -4.49 14.10
CA THR A 226 -2.29 -4.57 13.39
C THR A 226 -2.78 -3.19 13.02
N LEU A 227 -3.73 -3.09 12.08
CA LEU A 227 -4.34 -1.81 11.72
C LEU A 227 -4.97 -1.11 12.93
N THR A 228 -5.59 -1.87 13.83
CA THR A 228 -6.15 -1.34 15.08
C THR A 228 -5.07 -0.74 15.97
N THR A 229 -3.88 -1.36 16.00
CA THR A 229 -2.73 -0.85 16.75
C THR A 229 -2.23 0.47 16.15
N LEU A 230 -2.08 0.56 14.82
CA LEU A 230 -1.68 1.79 14.14
C LEU A 230 -2.67 2.94 14.36
N THR A 231 -3.96 2.62 14.37
CA THR A 231 -5.03 3.60 14.69
C THR A 231 -4.95 4.07 16.13
N ALA A 232 -4.66 3.16 17.08
CA ALA A 232 -4.50 3.50 18.49
C ALA A 232 -3.28 4.38 18.74
N ASP A 233 -2.16 4.15 18.04
CA ASP A 233 -0.96 4.99 18.12
C ASP A 233 -1.25 6.43 17.72
N LEU A 234 -1.95 6.60 16.61
CA LEU A 234 -2.35 7.93 16.16
C LEU A 234 -3.25 8.61 17.20
N ALA A 235 -4.19 7.88 17.82
CA ALA A 235 -5.04 8.44 18.87
C ALA A 235 -4.22 8.89 20.08
N GLN A 236 -3.29 8.04 20.55
CA GLN A 236 -2.41 8.35 21.68
C GLN A 236 -1.52 9.55 21.39
N LEU A 237 -0.93 9.62 20.19
CA LEU A 237 -0.13 10.76 19.76
C LEU A 237 -0.94 12.07 19.76
N LEU A 238 -2.19 12.03 19.30
CA LEU A 238 -3.07 13.21 19.32
C LEU A 238 -3.45 13.62 20.75
N ASP A 239 -3.70 12.65 21.63
CA ASP A 239 -4.02 12.91 23.04
C ASP A 239 -2.82 13.59 23.75
N ALA A 240 -1.61 13.09 23.52
CA ALA A 240 -0.38 13.65 24.06
C ALA A 240 -0.09 15.08 23.59
N LEU A 241 -0.36 15.34 22.32
CA LEU A 241 -0.22 16.67 21.73
C LEU A 241 -1.39 17.60 22.07
N HIS A 242 -2.35 17.13 22.87
CA HIS A 242 -3.57 17.85 23.23
C HIS A 242 -4.32 18.36 21.99
N ILE A 243 -4.41 17.51 20.96
CA ILE A 243 -5.10 17.78 19.70
C ILE A 243 -6.47 17.08 19.75
N PRO A 244 -7.54 17.80 20.13
CA PRO A 244 -8.86 17.19 20.31
C PRO A 244 -9.47 16.75 18.98
N GLN A 245 -9.18 17.45 17.89
CA GLN A 245 -9.75 17.16 16.58
C GLN A 245 -8.79 17.55 15.45
N LEU A 246 -8.69 16.68 14.45
CA LEU A 246 -7.96 16.93 13.22
C LEU A 246 -8.88 17.57 12.17
N HIS A 247 -8.37 18.57 11.47
CA HIS A 247 -9.03 19.15 10.31
C HIS A 247 -9.05 18.15 9.15
N ALA A 248 -7.92 17.49 8.89
CA ALA A 248 -7.84 16.41 7.93
C ALA A 248 -6.80 15.35 8.33
N LEU A 249 -7.03 14.12 7.90
CA LEU A 249 -6.05 13.04 7.95
C LEU A 249 -5.81 12.55 6.52
N VAL A 250 -4.56 12.64 6.09
CA VAL A 250 -4.08 12.23 4.77
C VAL A 250 -3.21 11.00 4.94
N GLY A 251 -3.46 9.95 4.16
CA GLY A 251 -2.64 8.76 4.22
C GLY A 251 -2.58 8.00 2.90
N VAL A 252 -1.43 7.40 2.62
CA VAL A 252 -1.17 6.62 1.39
C VAL A 252 -1.00 5.14 1.77
N SER A 253 -1.58 4.23 0.99
CA SER A 253 -1.44 2.78 1.18
C SER A 253 -1.81 2.35 2.62
N MET A 254 -0.87 1.83 3.41
CA MET A 254 -1.08 1.52 4.84
C MET A 254 -1.60 2.74 5.63
N GLY A 255 -1.08 3.94 5.36
CA GLY A 255 -1.57 5.17 5.96
C GLY A 255 -2.99 5.52 5.52
N GLY A 256 -3.39 5.15 4.31
CA GLY A 256 -4.76 5.31 3.82
C GLY A 256 -5.74 4.37 4.52
N ALA A 257 -5.34 3.10 4.73
CA ALA A 257 -6.08 2.15 5.53
C ALA A 257 -6.19 2.61 7.00
N THR A 258 -5.10 3.15 7.56
CA THR A 258 -5.06 3.70 8.92
C THR A 258 -5.99 4.90 9.04
N ALA A 259 -6.00 5.79 8.04
CA ALA A 259 -6.89 6.95 8.02
C ALA A 259 -8.37 6.55 8.00
N LEU A 260 -8.73 5.52 7.22
CA LEU A 260 -10.10 5.01 7.17
C LEU A 260 -10.50 4.34 8.48
N SER A 261 -9.62 3.51 9.04
CA SER A 261 -9.84 2.87 10.35
C SER A 261 -10.01 3.90 11.46
N PHE A 262 -9.19 4.96 11.47
CA PHE A 262 -9.28 6.05 12.43
C PHE A 262 -10.61 6.81 12.28
N ALA A 263 -11.05 7.11 11.05
CA ALA A 263 -12.34 7.75 10.83
C ALA A 263 -13.53 6.91 11.29
N SER A 264 -13.45 5.58 11.15
CA SER A 264 -14.49 4.67 11.61
C SER A 264 -14.51 4.52 13.13
N ASN A 265 -13.35 4.47 13.78
CA ASN A 265 -13.22 4.20 15.21
C ASN A 265 -13.27 5.47 16.07
N HIS A 266 -12.90 6.63 15.50
CA HIS A 266 -12.83 7.92 16.17
C HIS A 266 -13.53 9.03 15.35
N PRO A 267 -14.83 8.89 15.03
CA PRO A 267 -15.53 9.79 14.12
C PRO A 267 -15.59 11.25 14.60
N THR A 268 -15.56 11.49 15.92
CA THR A 268 -15.54 12.84 16.49
C THR A 268 -14.18 13.54 16.38
N ARG A 269 -13.10 12.77 16.12
CA ARG A 269 -11.72 13.28 16.07
C ARG A 269 -11.31 13.76 14.67
N LEU A 270 -12.18 13.65 13.65
CA LEU A 270 -11.92 14.09 12.28
C LEU A 270 -13.02 14.98 11.71
N LEU A 271 -12.63 16.11 11.11
CA LEU A 271 -13.52 16.96 10.32
C LEU A 271 -13.60 16.53 8.85
N ARG A 272 -12.48 16.10 8.24
CA ARG A 272 -12.41 15.63 6.85
C ARG A 272 -11.43 14.46 6.72
N THR A 273 -11.71 13.52 5.82
CA THR A 273 -10.78 12.47 5.39
C THR A 273 -10.41 12.71 3.92
N ALA A 274 -9.12 12.66 3.59
CA ALA A 274 -8.67 12.75 2.20
C ALA A 274 -7.81 11.51 1.88
N GLN A 275 -8.34 10.67 0.98
CA GLN A 275 -7.55 9.59 0.38
C GLN A 275 -6.95 10.11 -0.93
N PRO A 276 -5.60 10.17 -1.06
CA PRO A 276 -4.97 10.33 -2.36
C PRO A 276 -5.00 8.97 -3.06
N GLN A 277 -6.18 8.56 -3.53
CA GLN A 277 -6.32 7.44 -4.45
C GLN A 277 -6.24 8.02 -5.87
N LEU A 278 -5.28 7.51 -6.65
CA LEU A 278 -5.06 7.66 -8.09
C LEU A 278 -6.16 8.44 -8.84
N ALA A 279 -5.80 9.59 -9.41
CA ALA A 279 -6.68 10.45 -10.19
C ALA A 279 -7.47 9.64 -11.23
N THR A 280 -8.75 9.44 -10.98
CA THR A 280 -9.72 9.14 -12.04
C THR A 280 -10.51 10.42 -12.27
N SER A 281 -10.28 11.03 -13.43
CA SER A 281 -10.96 12.24 -13.88
C SER A 281 -12.48 12.03 -13.80
N ARG A 282 -13.19 12.78 -12.96
CA ARG A 282 -14.62 13.03 -13.18
C ARG A 282 -14.75 14.22 -14.10
N SER A 283 -14.99 13.93 -15.38
CA SER A 283 -15.56 14.87 -16.33
C SER A 283 -16.90 15.37 -15.77
N GLY A 284 -17.14 16.67 -15.91
CA GLY A 284 -18.15 17.39 -15.16
C GLY A 284 -19.61 17.02 -15.40
N GLU A 285 -20.44 17.54 -14.51
CA GLU A 285 -21.81 17.94 -14.80
C GLU A 285 -22.16 19.09 -13.85
N ASN A 286 -22.23 20.30 -14.41
CA ASN A 286 -22.76 21.49 -13.76
C ASN A 286 -24.29 21.40 -13.74
N GLY A 287 -24.89 21.21 -12.56
CA GLY A 287 -26.30 21.47 -12.31
C GLY A 287 -26.48 22.85 -11.63
N PRO A 288 -27.52 23.64 -11.96
CA PRO A 288 -27.61 25.03 -11.52
C PRO A 288 -27.98 25.17 -10.05
N VAL A 289 -27.28 26.09 -9.37
CA VAL A 289 -27.52 26.51 -7.98
C VAL A 289 -28.78 27.37 -7.92
N SER A 290 -29.81 26.91 -7.21
CA SER A 290 -31.00 27.67 -6.86
C SER A 290 -30.78 28.43 -5.53
N LEU A 291 -30.89 29.76 -5.58
CA LEU A 291 -30.82 30.66 -4.43
C LEU A 291 -32.12 30.59 -3.60
N PRO A 292 -32.07 30.61 -2.25
CA PRO A 292 -33.28 30.64 -1.43
C PRO A 292 -33.91 32.05 -1.38
N ARG A 293 -35.23 32.10 -1.61
CA ARG A 293 -36.08 33.28 -1.41
C ARG A 293 -36.15 33.66 0.07
N GLN A 294 -35.91 34.94 0.37
CA GLN A 294 -36.21 35.56 1.65
C GLN A 294 -37.72 35.53 1.93
N ALA A 295 -38.09 35.07 3.12
CA ALA A 295 -39.43 35.17 3.66
C ALA A 295 -39.74 36.61 4.09
N ARG A 296 -40.97 37.03 3.84
CA ARG A 296 -41.61 38.23 4.38
C ARG A 296 -42.65 37.79 5.39
#